data_AF-A0A3A4W1B6-F1
#
_entry.id   AF-A0A3A4W1B6-F1
#
_cell.length_a   1.000
_cell.length_b   1.000
_cell.length_c   1.000
_cell.angle_alpha   90.00
_cell.angle_beta   90.00
_cell.angle_gamma   90.00
#
_symmetry.space_group_name_H-M   'P 1'
#
loop_
_entity.id
_entity.type
_entity.pdbx_description
1 polymer ?
#
loop_
_entity_poly.entity_id
_entity_poly.type
_entity_poly.pdbx_seq_one_letter_code
_entity_poly.pdbx_strand_id
1 'polypeptide(L)'
;MKIKKRIDGLQIVSVMMFFISLVCLIITGLEGPIVEESYQFPGNFIDKESDSAWGVAVSTALKNYQVDLRYPARPWYGEPFIIQAAIKDRDGKTNSNSNAGTVPSFILDTNLDMDSVKVKPTKRILLPIHLPQTGFVQWEIAAASSAVKSGRIWISLLPVDDANTAYTSVPVLVLPVEIEMRAILGLRVWVWRGVWVGLGIAGIGLFVFWRIKKVRHI
;
A
#
# COMPACT_ATOMS: atom_id res chain seq x y z
N MET A 1 6.62 37.31 -50.59
CA MET A 1 5.95 36.05 -50.99
C MET A 1 5.66 35.24 -49.73
N LYS A 2 4.42 35.22 -49.23
CA LYS A 2 4.05 34.54 -47.97
C LYS A 2 3.69 33.08 -48.28
N ILE A 3 4.62 32.15 -48.05
CA ILE A 3 4.35 30.70 -48.12
C ILE A 3 3.45 30.37 -46.92
N LYS A 4 2.14 30.37 -47.11
CA LYS A 4 1.19 29.83 -46.13
C LYS A 4 1.38 28.31 -46.11
N LYS A 5 2.17 27.81 -45.16
CA LYS A 5 2.26 26.37 -44.83
C LYS A 5 0.85 25.89 -44.45
N ARG A 6 0.14 25.26 -45.38
CA ARG A 6 -1.04 24.46 -45.04
C ARG A 6 -0.54 23.26 -44.25
N ILE A 7 -0.75 23.31 -42.93
CA ILE A 7 -0.67 22.12 -42.10
C ILE A 7 -1.86 21.27 -42.52
N ASP A 8 -1.60 20.06 -43.00
CA ASP A 8 -2.66 19.16 -43.42
C ASP A 8 -3.38 18.67 -42.17
N GLY A 9 -4.72 18.67 -42.14
CA GLY A 9 -5.50 18.32 -40.95
C GLY A 9 -5.09 16.98 -40.32
N LEU A 10 -4.61 16.05 -41.14
CA LEU A 10 -4.07 14.75 -40.72
C LEU A 10 -2.84 14.86 -39.80
N GLN A 11 -1.96 15.85 -40.00
CA GLN A 11 -0.82 16.09 -39.10
C GLN A 11 -1.28 16.58 -37.73
N ILE A 12 -2.32 17.43 -37.68
CA ILE A 12 -2.91 17.92 -36.42
C ILE A 12 -3.51 16.74 -35.65
N VAL A 13 -4.28 15.88 -36.31
CA VAL A 13 -4.88 14.68 -35.70
C VAL A 13 -3.79 13.75 -35.13
N SER A 14 -2.71 13.52 -35.87
CA SER A 14 -1.58 12.69 -35.43
C SER A 14 -0.92 13.22 -34.15
N VAL A 15 -0.70 14.53 -34.11
CA VAL A 15 -0.10 15.21 -32.95
C VAL A 15 -1.04 15.15 -31.75
N MET A 16 -2.34 15.42 -31.95
CA MET A 16 -3.33 15.31 -30.87
C MET A 16 -3.40 13.89 -30.31
N MET A 17 -3.42 12.87 -31.16
CA MET A 17 -3.46 11.47 -30.75
C MET A 17 -2.25 11.10 -29.88
N PHE A 18 -1.06 11.57 -30.26
CA PHE A 18 0.15 11.39 -29.46
C PHE A 18 0.03 12.06 -28.08
N PHE A 19 -0.44 13.31 -28.02
CA PHE A 19 -0.62 14.01 -26.74
C PHE A 19 -1.66 13.34 -25.84
N ILE A 20 -2.79 12.89 -26.41
CA ILE A 20 -3.82 12.15 -25.66
C ILE A 20 -3.22 10.87 -25.07
N SER A 21 -2.50 10.10 -25.90
CA SER A 21 -1.80 8.91 -25.44
C SER A 21 -0.82 9.19 -24.31
N LEU A 22 -0.03 10.26 -24.43
CA LEU A 22 0.95 10.65 -23.42
C LEU A 22 0.26 11.02 -22.09
N VAL A 23 -0.80 11.82 -22.14
CA VAL A 23 -1.59 12.20 -20.96
C VAL A 23 -2.21 10.97 -20.31
N CYS A 24 -2.78 10.04 -21.09
CA CYS A 24 -3.32 8.79 -20.57
C CYS A 24 -2.24 7.90 -19.92
N LEU A 25 -1.03 7.84 -20.48
CA LEU A 25 0.09 7.12 -19.87
C LEU A 25 0.51 7.74 -18.54
N ILE A 26 0.57 9.08 -18.45
CA ILE A 26 0.88 9.78 -17.20
C ILE A 26 -0.18 9.47 -16.15
N ILE A 27 -1.47 9.63 -16.49
CA ILE A 27 -2.58 9.39 -15.54
C ILE A 27 -2.60 7.94 -15.05
N THR A 28 -2.38 6.97 -15.95
CA THR A 28 -2.32 5.55 -15.58
C THR A 28 -1.04 5.17 -14.83
N GLY A 29 -0.02 6.03 -14.82
CA GLY A 29 1.22 5.87 -14.06
C GLY A 29 1.15 6.47 -12.64
N LEU A 30 0.18 7.33 -12.35
CA LEU A 30 0.07 7.95 -11.03
C LEU A 30 -0.47 6.95 -9.99
N GLU A 31 0.33 6.74 -8.94
CA GLU A 31 -0.10 6.07 -7.73
C GLU A 31 -1.29 6.82 -7.11
N GLY A 32 -2.24 6.07 -6.56
CA GLY A 32 -3.43 6.65 -5.94
C GLY A 32 -3.09 7.40 -4.65
N PRO A 33 -4.04 8.11 -4.04
CA PRO A 33 -3.85 8.67 -2.71
C PRO A 33 -3.45 7.57 -1.72
N ILE A 34 -2.47 7.88 -0.89
CA ILE A 34 -2.01 7.04 0.22
C ILE A 34 -2.79 7.45 1.45
N VAL A 35 -3.37 6.46 2.12
CA VAL A 35 -4.00 6.60 3.43
C VAL A 35 -2.93 6.37 4.49
N GLU A 36 -2.85 7.28 5.44
CA GLU A 36 -2.00 7.19 6.62
C GLU A 36 -2.88 7.46 7.84
N GLU A 37 -3.02 6.46 8.71
CA GLU A 37 -3.86 6.52 9.91
C GLU A 37 -3.07 6.02 11.12
N SER A 38 -3.23 6.68 12.26
CA SER A 38 -2.55 6.30 13.50
C SER A 38 -3.57 5.81 14.53
N TYR A 39 -3.31 4.63 15.09
CA TYR A 39 -4.17 3.96 16.05
C TYR A 39 -3.46 3.82 17.39
N GLN A 40 -4.15 4.14 18.48
CA GLN A 40 -3.61 3.97 19.83
C GLN A 40 -3.92 2.58 20.35
N PHE A 41 -2.99 2.01 21.11
CA PHE A 41 -3.28 0.80 21.87
C PHE A 41 -4.35 1.08 22.93
N PRO A 42 -5.38 0.23 23.06
CA PRO A 42 -6.38 0.41 24.10
C PRO A 42 -5.73 0.25 25.49
N GLY A 43 -6.22 0.99 26.48
CA GLY A 43 -5.64 0.94 27.83
C GLY A 43 -5.79 -0.40 28.55
N ASN A 44 -6.79 -1.22 28.16
CA ASN A 44 -7.20 -2.45 28.84
C ASN A 44 -7.53 -3.58 27.83
N PHE A 45 -6.53 -4.15 27.15
CA PHE A 45 -6.74 -5.29 26.22
C PHE A 45 -6.52 -6.68 26.85
N ILE A 46 -6.10 -6.73 28.11
CA ILE A 46 -5.97 -7.99 28.86
C ILE A 46 -7.19 -8.09 29.77
N ASP A 47 -7.98 -9.14 29.60
CA ASP A 47 -9.12 -9.42 30.46
C ASP A 47 -8.65 -9.63 31.90
N LYS A 48 -9.37 -9.02 32.85
CA LYS A 48 -9.06 -9.02 34.29
C LYS A 48 -8.94 -10.42 34.92
N GLU A 49 -9.43 -11.46 34.26
CA GLU A 49 -9.28 -12.85 34.70
C GLU A 49 -7.87 -13.43 34.46
N SER A 50 -7.07 -12.76 33.62
CA SER A 50 -5.71 -13.12 33.25
C SER A 50 -4.72 -12.02 33.66
N ASP A 51 -4.79 -11.57 34.91
CA ASP A 51 -3.89 -10.58 35.55
C ASP A 51 -2.45 -11.13 35.71
N SER A 52 -1.84 -11.56 34.61
CA SER A 52 -0.42 -11.90 34.60
C SER A 52 0.41 -10.63 34.72
N ALA A 53 1.46 -10.67 35.54
CA ALA A 53 2.40 -9.55 35.69
C ALA A 53 2.99 -9.10 34.34
N TRP A 54 3.17 -10.04 33.40
CA TRP A 54 3.56 -9.78 32.02
C TRP A 54 2.56 -8.86 31.31
N GLY A 55 1.26 -9.18 31.39
CA GLY A 55 0.23 -8.40 30.72
C GLY A 55 0.14 -6.96 31.20
N VAL A 56 0.23 -6.75 32.52
CA VAL A 56 0.23 -5.39 33.11
C VAL A 56 1.46 -4.60 32.67
N ALA A 57 2.63 -5.24 32.63
CA ALA A 57 3.87 -4.60 32.18
C ALA A 57 3.80 -4.20 30.70
N VAL A 58 3.34 -5.10 29.83
CA VAL A 58 3.23 -4.84 28.38
C VAL A 58 2.15 -3.81 28.08
N SER A 59 0.97 -3.87 28.72
CA SER A 59 -0.08 -2.86 28.52
C SER A 59 0.36 -1.47 28.96
N THR A 60 1.11 -1.38 30.07
CA THR A 60 1.68 -0.12 30.55
C THR A 60 2.73 0.42 29.59
N ALA A 61 3.60 -0.44 29.04
CA ALA A 61 4.60 -0.03 28.07
C ALA A 61 3.97 0.46 26.75
N LEU A 62 2.97 -0.26 26.22
CA LEU A 62 2.31 0.05 24.96
C LEU A 62 1.45 1.32 24.98
N LYS A 63 1.12 1.88 26.15
CA LYS A 63 0.42 3.19 26.26
C LYS A 63 1.19 4.35 25.61
N ASN A 64 2.52 4.24 25.55
CA ASN A 64 3.38 5.23 24.93
C ASN A 64 3.61 4.94 23.43
N TYR A 65 2.97 3.92 22.86
CA TYR A 65 3.12 3.55 21.46
C TYR A 65 1.80 3.71 20.71
N GLN A 66 1.93 3.83 19.40
CA GLN A 66 0.84 3.83 18.44
C GLN A 66 1.19 2.95 17.25
N VAL A 67 0.17 2.55 16.50
CA VAL A 67 0.31 1.83 15.25
C VAL A 67 -0.05 2.76 14.10
N ASP A 68 0.93 3.05 13.25
CA ASP A 68 0.72 3.77 12.00
C ASP A 68 0.42 2.77 10.89
N LEU A 69 -0.78 2.87 10.32
CA LEU A 69 -1.23 2.11 9.17
C LEU A 69 -1.06 2.95 7.90
N ARG A 70 -0.43 2.37 6.88
CA ARG A 70 -0.21 3.01 5.58
C ARG A 70 -0.57 2.07 4.44
N TYR A 71 -1.43 2.53 3.53
CA TYR A 71 -1.83 1.77 2.33
C TYR A 71 -2.37 2.70 1.22
N PRO A 72 -2.33 2.30 -0.05
CA PRO A 72 -2.98 3.06 -1.11
C PRO A 72 -4.50 2.84 -1.08
N ALA A 73 -5.28 3.93 -1.04
CA ALA A 73 -6.75 3.83 -1.13
C ALA A 73 -7.21 3.35 -2.51
N ARG A 74 -6.47 3.72 -3.57
CA ARG A 74 -6.89 3.51 -4.96
C ARG A 74 -5.78 2.93 -5.85
N PRO A 75 -5.32 1.69 -5.62
CA PRO A 75 -4.37 1.04 -6.50
C PRO A 75 -5.02 0.66 -7.84
N TRP A 76 -4.20 0.53 -8.89
CA TRP A 76 -4.67 0.07 -10.20
C TRP A 76 -4.88 -1.45 -10.20
N TYR A 77 -5.96 -1.89 -10.84
CA TYR A 77 -6.22 -3.31 -11.01
C TYR A 77 -5.12 -3.99 -11.86
N GLY A 78 -4.55 -5.07 -11.31
CA GLY A 78 -3.46 -5.83 -11.94
C GLY A 78 -2.06 -5.36 -11.55
N GLU A 79 -1.92 -4.37 -10.68
CA GLU A 79 -0.64 -4.00 -10.06
C GLU A 79 -0.58 -4.47 -8.60
N PRO A 80 0.59 -4.96 -8.15
CA PRO A 80 0.80 -5.22 -6.73
C PRO A 80 0.88 -3.89 -5.99
N PHE A 81 0.45 -3.89 -4.73
CA PHE A 81 0.54 -2.74 -3.85
C PHE A 81 0.92 -3.16 -2.43
N ILE A 82 1.32 -2.19 -1.62
CA ILE A 82 1.86 -2.43 -0.29
C ILE A 82 0.90 -1.93 0.80
N ILE A 83 0.67 -2.76 1.81
CA ILE A 83 0.10 -2.34 3.09
C ILE A 83 1.20 -2.46 4.14
N GLN A 84 1.34 -1.44 4.97
CA GLN A 84 2.33 -1.39 6.04
C GLN A 84 1.65 -1.01 7.36
N ALA A 85 2.00 -1.72 8.44
CA ALA A 85 1.66 -1.33 9.80
C ALA A 85 2.95 -1.19 10.61
N ALA A 86 3.15 -0.06 11.27
CA ALA A 86 4.37 0.25 12.02
C ALA A 86 4.03 0.66 13.45
N ILE A 87 4.70 0.04 14.42
CA ILE A 87 4.62 0.44 15.83
C ILE A 87 5.65 1.54 16.06
N LYS A 88 5.20 2.70 16.54
CA LYS A 88 6.04 3.87 16.83
C LYS A 88 5.76 4.42 18.22
N ASP A 89 6.77 5.03 18.82
CA ASP A 89 6.59 5.84 20.02
C ASP A 89 5.72 7.07 19.69
N ARG A 90 4.70 7.30 20.49
CA ARG A 90 3.69 8.34 20.31
C ARG A 90 4.29 9.74 20.29
N ASP A 91 5.31 10.00 21.11
CA ASP A 91 5.87 11.33 21.26
C ASP A 91 7.03 11.61 20.29
N GLY A 92 7.39 10.64 19.42
CA GLY A 92 8.53 10.74 18.51
C GLY A 92 9.88 10.97 19.21
N LYS A 93 9.87 10.97 20.53
CA LYS A 93 11.03 11.07 21.40
C LYS A 93 11.27 9.67 21.91
N THR A 94 12.32 9.02 21.43
CA THR A 94 12.97 7.94 22.19
C THR A 94 13.41 8.52 23.52
N ASN A 95 12.49 8.62 24.48
CA ASN A 95 12.79 9.02 25.84
C ASN A 95 13.50 7.82 26.46
N SER A 96 14.81 7.78 26.26
CA SER A 96 15.75 6.86 26.92
C SER A 96 15.74 6.96 28.46
N ASN A 97 14.84 7.76 29.03
CA ASN A 97 14.68 8.03 30.45
C ASN A 97 13.35 7.52 31.02
N SER A 98 12.58 6.68 30.32
CA SER A 98 11.58 5.89 31.04
C SER A 98 12.34 4.98 32.01
N ASN A 99 12.08 5.09 33.31
CA ASN A 99 12.55 4.19 34.36
C ASN A 99 11.98 2.79 34.08
N ALA A 100 12.52 2.14 33.07
CA ALA A 100 12.05 0.87 32.56
C ALA A 100 12.54 -0.22 33.50
N GLY A 101 11.66 -0.64 34.41
CA GLY A 101 11.62 -2.06 34.72
C GLY A 101 11.64 -2.83 33.40
N THR A 102 12.44 -3.88 33.33
CA THR A 102 12.69 -4.68 32.12
C THR A 102 11.36 -4.99 31.43
N VAL A 103 11.06 -4.29 30.32
CA VAL A 103 9.82 -4.52 29.58
C VAL A 103 9.92 -5.93 29.00
N PRO A 104 8.93 -6.81 29.25
CA PRO A 104 9.00 -8.18 28.76
C PRO A 104 9.10 -8.21 27.24
N SER A 105 9.91 -9.11 26.69
CA SER A 105 9.88 -9.40 25.26
C SER A 105 8.54 -10.03 24.88
N PHE A 106 8.09 -9.71 23.68
CA PHE A 106 6.87 -10.28 23.11
C PHE A 106 7.02 -10.44 21.60
N ILE A 107 6.25 -11.38 21.04
CA ILE A 107 6.11 -11.53 19.59
C ILE A 107 4.82 -10.84 19.19
N LEU A 108 4.93 -9.90 18.25
CA LEU A 108 3.80 -9.30 17.58
C LEU A 108 3.28 -10.28 16.53
N ASP A 109 2.06 -10.76 16.73
CA ASP A 109 1.36 -11.61 15.77
C ASP A 109 0.38 -10.76 14.97
N THR A 110 0.69 -10.57 13.68
CA THR A 110 -0.12 -9.78 12.77
C THR A 110 -0.73 -10.66 11.70
N ASN A 111 -2.04 -10.56 11.48
CA ASN A 111 -2.75 -11.34 10.47
C ASN A 111 -3.60 -10.44 9.58
N LEU A 112 -3.27 -10.40 8.28
CA LEU A 112 -4.05 -9.72 7.26
C LEU A 112 -5.16 -10.64 6.75
N ASP A 113 -6.40 -10.28 7.09
CA ASP A 113 -7.59 -10.92 6.57
C ASP A 113 -8.19 -10.07 5.45
N MET A 114 -8.10 -10.58 4.22
CA MET A 114 -8.64 -9.91 3.02
C MET A 114 -8.98 -10.94 1.95
N ASP A 115 -10.11 -10.71 1.26
CA ASP A 115 -10.69 -11.66 0.33
C ASP A 115 -10.14 -11.58 -1.10
N SER A 116 -9.93 -12.76 -1.69
CA SER A 116 -9.52 -12.94 -3.10
C SER A 116 -8.24 -12.17 -3.48
N VAL A 117 -7.26 -12.18 -2.59
CA VAL A 117 -5.94 -11.58 -2.83
C VAL A 117 -4.81 -12.57 -2.64
N LYS A 118 -3.75 -12.39 -3.41
CA LYS A 118 -2.46 -13.04 -3.16
C LYS A 118 -1.65 -12.09 -2.28
N VAL A 119 -1.16 -12.61 -1.16
CA VAL A 119 -0.42 -11.85 -0.16
C VAL A 119 0.98 -12.44 -0.04
N LYS A 120 2.01 -11.60 -0.07
CA LYS A 120 3.40 -11.96 0.22
C LYS A 120 3.91 -11.13 1.41
N PRO A 121 4.76 -11.69 2.30
CA PRO A 121 5.26 -13.07 2.28
C PRO A 121 4.17 -14.11 2.60
N THR A 122 3.30 -13.83 3.56
CA THR A 122 2.11 -14.63 3.92
C THR A 122 1.06 -13.69 4.53
N LYS A 123 -0.15 -14.20 4.85
CA LYS A 123 -1.17 -13.41 5.56
C LYS A 123 -0.77 -13.10 7.02
N ARG A 124 -0.03 -14.01 7.67
CA ARG A 124 0.33 -13.92 9.09
C ARG A 124 1.83 -13.72 9.26
N ILE A 125 2.23 -12.62 9.88
CA ILE A 125 3.62 -12.26 10.16
C ILE A 125 3.82 -12.21 11.68
N LEU A 126 4.78 -12.99 12.16
CA LEU A 126 5.27 -12.98 13.54
C LEU A 126 6.54 -12.13 13.60
N LEU A 127 6.53 -11.07 14.40
CA LEU A 127 7.65 -10.15 14.53
C LEU A 127 8.07 -10.05 16.02
N PRO A 128 9.26 -10.51 16.41
CA PRO A 128 9.75 -10.28 17.76
C PRO A 128 10.00 -8.78 17.97
N ILE A 129 9.43 -8.22 19.05
CA ILE A 129 9.58 -6.81 19.42
C ILE A 129 10.27 -6.72 20.78
N HIS A 130 11.31 -5.91 20.83
CA HIS A 130 12.01 -5.53 22.06
C HIS A 130 11.84 -4.03 22.26
N LEU A 131 10.89 -3.64 23.12
CA LEU A 131 10.72 -2.24 23.46
C LEU A 131 12.02 -1.70 24.11
N PRO A 132 12.48 -0.49 23.75
CA PRO A 132 11.74 0.57 23.05
C PRO A 132 11.87 0.60 21.52
N GLN A 133 12.36 -0.46 20.88
CA GLN A 133 12.54 -0.48 19.43
C GLN A 133 11.20 -0.43 18.69
N THR A 134 11.16 0.36 17.62
CA THR A 134 10.04 0.37 16.67
C THR A 134 10.15 -0.81 15.72
N GLY A 135 9.00 -1.30 15.26
CA GLY A 135 8.93 -2.41 14.32
C GLY A 135 7.88 -2.16 13.27
N PHE A 136 8.04 -2.73 12.08
CA PHE A 136 7.02 -2.65 11.05
C PHE A 136 6.83 -3.99 10.37
N VAL A 137 5.59 -4.22 9.93
CA VAL A 137 5.19 -5.35 9.11
C VAL A 137 4.67 -4.82 7.78
N GLN A 138 4.96 -5.56 6.71
CA GLN A 138 4.63 -5.16 5.36
C GLN A 138 4.07 -6.34 4.58
N TRP A 139 2.97 -6.10 3.87
CA TRP A 139 2.37 -7.05 2.95
C TRP A 139 2.37 -6.49 1.54
N GLU A 140 2.86 -7.28 0.59
CA GLU A 140 2.64 -7.04 -0.84
C GLU A 140 1.40 -7.79 -1.27
N ILE A 141 0.44 -7.08 -1.85
CA ILE A 141 -0.88 -7.58 -2.21
C ILE A 141 -1.06 -7.50 -3.72
N ALA A 142 -1.42 -8.61 -4.33
CA ALA A 142 -1.89 -8.68 -5.70
C ALA A 142 -3.37 -9.07 -5.73
N ALA A 143 -4.23 -8.13 -6.13
CA ALA A 143 -5.67 -8.35 -6.21
C ALA A 143 -6.05 -9.22 -7.42
N ALA A 144 -6.93 -10.21 -7.21
CA ALA A 144 -7.43 -11.06 -8.29
C ALA A 144 -8.64 -10.48 -9.04
N SER A 145 -9.32 -9.48 -8.47
CA SER A 145 -10.54 -8.87 -9.02
C SER A 145 -10.53 -7.35 -8.87
N SER A 146 -11.29 -6.64 -9.72
CA SER A 146 -11.45 -5.18 -9.67
C SER A 146 -12.52 -4.68 -8.70
N ALA A 147 -13.19 -5.56 -7.95
CA ALA A 147 -14.16 -5.16 -6.93
C ALA A 147 -13.47 -4.44 -5.76
N VAL A 148 -14.24 -3.61 -5.05
CA VAL A 148 -13.82 -2.99 -3.79
C VAL A 148 -13.41 -4.10 -2.81
N LYS A 149 -12.30 -3.89 -2.10
CA LYS A 149 -11.74 -4.83 -1.14
C LYS A 149 -11.74 -4.19 0.24
N SER A 150 -12.48 -4.80 1.16
CA SER A 150 -12.35 -4.54 2.58
C SER A 150 -11.49 -5.64 3.18
N GLY A 151 -10.61 -5.25 4.10
CA GLY A 151 -9.74 -6.15 4.84
C GLY A 151 -9.60 -5.68 6.28
N ARG A 152 -9.04 -6.56 7.12
CA ARG A 152 -8.76 -6.28 8.52
C ARG A 152 -7.37 -6.79 8.85
N ILE A 153 -6.59 -5.99 9.57
CA ILE A 153 -5.31 -6.43 10.15
C ILE A 153 -5.55 -6.68 11.62
N TRP A 154 -5.45 -7.94 12.01
CA TRP A 154 -5.51 -8.35 13.41
C TRP A 154 -4.12 -8.25 14.00
N ILE A 155 -4.00 -7.57 15.13
CA ILE A 155 -2.76 -7.46 15.90
C ILE A 155 -2.98 -8.13 17.25
N SER A 156 -2.16 -9.13 17.53
CA SER A 156 -2.14 -9.86 18.80
C SER A 156 -0.72 -9.92 19.35
N LEU A 157 -0.60 -10.20 20.64
CA LEU A 157 0.66 -10.34 21.34
C LEU A 157 0.82 -11.75 21.87
N LEU A 158 2.01 -12.31 21.69
CA LEU A 158 2.41 -13.61 22.20
C LEU A 158 3.52 -13.42 23.25
N PRO A 159 3.34 -13.92 24.47
CA PRO A 159 4.40 -13.92 25.48
C PRO A 159 5.54 -14.87 25.06
N VAL A 160 6.77 -14.53 25.45
CA VAL A 160 7.99 -15.28 25.09
C VAL A 160 8.44 -16.24 26.21
N ASP A 161 7.73 -16.32 27.33
CA ASP A 161 8.18 -17.08 28.51
C ASP A 161 8.30 -18.60 28.30
N ASP A 162 9.32 -19.15 28.96
CA ASP A 162 9.83 -20.51 28.79
C ASP A 162 8.91 -21.60 29.38
N ALA A 163 8.64 -22.59 28.53
CA ALA A 163 8.53 -24.02 28.83
C ALA A 163 7.20 -24.69 29.23
N ASN A 164 6.07 -24.06 29.53
CA ASN A 164 4.85 -24.88 29.79
C ASN A 164 3.46 -24.24 29.72
N THR A 165 3.31 -22.96 29.37
CA THR A 165 1.99 -22.35 29.18
C THR A 165 1.65 -22.32 27.71
N ALA A 166 0.53 -22.93 27.34
CA ALA A 166 0.01 -22.84 25.98
C ALA A 166 -0.04 -21.36 25.55
N TYR A 167 0.72 -21.03 24.50
CA TYR A 167 0.85 -19.68 23.93
C TYR A 167 -0.52 -19.14 23.54
N THR A 168 -1.20 -18.50 24.47
CA THR A 168 -2.52 -17.92 24.22
C THR A 168 -2.29 -16.53 23.67
N SER A 169 -2.53 -16.38 22.37
CA SER A 169 -2.46 -15.11 21.67
C SER A 169 -3.44 -14.12 22.29
N VAL A 170 -2.95 -12.97 22.76
CA VAL A 170 -3.79 -11.91 23.32
C VAL A 170 -4.14 -10.93 22.21
N PRO A 171 -5.41 -10.86 21.75
CA PRO A 171 -5.81 -9.91 20.73
C PRO A 171 -5.79 -8.49 21.30
N VAL A 172 -5.21 -7.55 20.56
CA VAL A 172 -4.99 -6.18 21.05
C VAL A 172 -5.71 -5.15 20.21
N LEU A 173 -5.61 -5.26 18.89
CA LEU A 173 -6.12 -4.24 17.99
C LEU A 173 -6.54 -4.84 16.65
N VAL A 174 -7.57 -4.25 16.05
CA VAL A 174 -8.03 -4.57 14.70
C VAL A 174 -8.01 -3.29 13.87
N LEU A 175 -7.25 -3.30 12.78
CA LEU A 175 -7.14 -2.17 11.88
C LEU A 175 -7.99 -2.41 10.63
N PRO A 176 -8.98 -1.57 10.35
CA PRO A 176 -9.73 -1.66 9.10
C PRO A 176 -8.86 -1.21 7.92
N VAL A 177 -9.04 -1.86 6.77
CA VAL A 177 -8.41 -1.49 5.50
C VAL A 177 -9.50 -1.48 4.44
N GLU A 178 -9.65 -0.36 3.74
CA GLU A 178 -10.63 -0.23 2.64
C GLU A 178 -9.94 0.24 1.37
N ILE A 179 -10.04 -0.57 0.30
CA ILE A 179 -9.32 -0.35 -0.95
C ILE A 179 -10.30 -0.36 -2.12
N GLU A 180 -10.31 0.73 -2.87
CA GLU A 180 -11.09 0.92 -4.09
C GLU A 180 -10.20 0.69 -5.31
N MET A 181 -10.27 -0.49 -5.92
CA MET A 181 -9.46 -0.81 -7.10
C MET A 181 -9.89 0.07 -8.30
N ARG A 182 -8.95 0.77 -8.91
CA ARG A 182 -9.18 1.49 -10.17
C ARG A 182 -9.05 0.54 -11.35
N ALA A 183 -10.08 0.47 -12.20
CA ALA A 183 -10.05 -0.30 -13.44
C ALA A 183 -10.67 0.51 -14.58
N ILE A 184 -10.10 0.40 -15.78
CA ILE A 184 -10.68 0.95 -17.00
C ILE A 184 -11.29 -0.24 -17.75
N LEU A 185 -12.62 -0.24 -17.89
CA LEU A 185 -13.37 -1.33 -18.55
C LEU A 185 -13.06 -2.73 -18.00
N GLY A 186 -12.75 -2.85 -16.70
CA GLY A 186 -12.46 -4.13 -16.04
C GLY A 186 -11.14 -4.80 -16.45
N LEU A 187 -10.33 -4.16 -17.29
CA LEU A 187 -9.04 -4.69 -17.74
C LEU A 187 -7.91 -4.27 -16.80
N ARG A 188 -6.85 -5.09 -16.77
CA ARG A 188 -5.62 -4.78 -16.03
C ARG A 188 -4.95 -3.55 -16.62
N VAL A 189 -4.38 -2.69 -15.78
CA VAL A 189 -3.76 -1.42 -16.20
C VAL A 189 -2.61 -1.60 -17.20
N TRP A 190 -1.84 -2.69 -17.10
CA TRP A 190 -0.76 -3.00 -18.05
C TRP A 190 -1.26 -3.18 -19.49
N VAL A 191 -2.48 -3.70 -19.68
CA VAL A 191 -3.10 -3.82 -21.00
C VAL A 191 -3.37 -2.43 -21.57
N TRP A 192 -3.92 -1.54 -20.76
CA TRP A 192 -4.17 -0.15 -21.16
C TRP A 192 -2.89 0.61 -21.46
N ARG A 193 -1.85 0.47 -20.63
CA ARG A 193 -0.54 1.08 -20.91
C ARG A 193 0.01 0.60 -22.25
N GLY A 194 -0.14 -0.69 -22.57
CA GLY A 194 0.23 -1.22 -23.89
C GLY A 194 -0.55 -0.59 -25.05
N VAL A 195 -1.87 -0.45 -24.91
CA VAL A 195 -2.73 0.22 -25.90
C VAL A 195 -2.31 1.67 -26.12
N TRP A 196 -2.09 2.43 -25.04
CA TRP A 196 -1.67 3.83 -25.15
C TRP A 196 -0.29 3.93 -25.80
N VAL A 197 0.71 3.16 -25.37
CA VAL A 197 2.04 3.13 -26.03
C VAL A 197 1.89 2.85 -27.54
N GLY A 198 1.07 1.87 -27.92
CA GLY A 198 0.80 1.55 -29.32
C GLY A 198 0.20 2.72 -30.11
N LEU A 199 -0.79 3.40 -29.53
CA LEU A 199 -1.42 4.59 -30.14
C LEU A 199 -0.42 5.75 -30.29
N GLY A 200 0.44 5.97 -29.30
CA GLY A 200 1.49 6.99 -29.35
C GLY A 200 2.51 6.72 -30.47
N ILE A 201 2.99 5.47 -30.58
CA ILE A 201 3.93 5.06 -31.64
C ILE A 201 3.28 5.21 -33.02
N ALA A 202 2.04 4.76 -33.19
CA ALA A 202 1.31 4.90 -34.45
C ALA A 202 1.11 6.37 -34.85
N GLY A 203 0.79 7.23 -33.88
CA GLY A 203 0.65 8.68 -34.07
C GLY A 203 1.94 9.34 -34.54
N ILE A 204 3.10 8.97 -33.98
CA ILE A 204 4.40 9.46 -34.46
C ILE A 204 4.70 8.92 -35.87
N GLY A 205 4.47 7.62 -36.10
CA GLY A 205 4.73 6.96 -37.38
C GLY A 205 3.95 7.58 -38.53
N LEU A 206 2.66 7.84 -38.34
CA LEU A 206 1.81 8.54 -39.30
C LEU A 206 2.33 9.96 -39.57
N PHE A 207 2.67 10.71 -38.52
CA PHE A 207 3.21 12.06 -38.68
C PHE A 207 4.47 12.09 -39.54
N VAL A 208 5.43 11.19 -39.27
CA VAL A 208 6.69 11.08 -40.02
C VAL A 208 6.44 10.64 -41.46
N PHE A 209 5.62 9.61 -41.67
CA PHE A 209 5.29 9.10 -43.01
C PHE A 209 4.68 10.19 -43.90
N TRP A 210 3.70 10.94 -43.39
CA TRP A 210 3.06 12.03 -44.14
C TRP A 210 4.02 13.19 -44.39
N ARG A 211 4.90 13.50 -43.44
CA ARG A 211 5.95 14.52 -43.63
C ARG A 211 6.90 14.13 -44.76
N ILE A 212 7.38 12.88 -44.80
CA ILE A 212 8.26 12.37 -45.85
C ILE A 212 7.55 12.39 -47.21
N LYS A 213 6.29 11.92 -47.27
CA LYS A 213 5.49 11.92 -48.50
C LYS A 213 5.32 13.33 -49.07
N LYS A 214 5.08 14.33 -48.21
CA LYS A 214 4.94 15.73 -48.62
C LYS A 214 6.24 16.32 -49.17
N VAL A 215 7.40 15.95 -48.60
CA VAL A 215 8.71 16.39 -49.09
C VAL A 215 9.06 15.78 -50.45
N ARG A 216 8.68 14.52 -50.73
CA ARG A 216 8.94 13.87 -52.03
C ARG A 216 8.09 14.39 -53.18
N HIS A 217 7.01 15.12 -52.90
CA HIS A 217 6.10 15.68 -53.92
C HIS A 217 6.38 17.17 -54.23
N ILE A 218 7.46 17.73 -53.68
CA ILE A 218 7.99 19.07 -53.96
C ILE A 218 9.29 18.90 -54.73
#